data_AF-U4T090-F1
#
_entry.id   AF-U4T090-F1
#
_cell.length_a   1.000
_cell.length_b   1.000
_cell.length_c   1.000
_cell.angle_alpha   90.00
_cell.angle_beta   90.00
_cell.angle_gamma   90.00
#
_symmetry.space_group_name_H-M   'P 1'
#
loop_
_entity.id
_entity.type
_entity.pdbx_description
1 polymer ?
#
loop_
_entity_poly.entity_id
_entity_poly.type
_entity_poly.pdbx_seq_one_letter_code
_entity_poly.pdbx_strand_id
1 'polypeptide(L)'
;MKRKSMKVLVATVATVSMLGGEIASGISLRAFENVAVFDMNTIENRTGSITVNKQTKDKQPLAGATFAIYKVMSFTPSTADASAKYEPTTDFAQALQGIKADELGTYSATEMEKLITTLTATANTADVKATASMTTPASGTVTFANLDLGYYLVVETSAPDGYVAGKPFLIAVPSSDNYTDENAAGTKWVYDVTATPKNEKVTIHKELTAESDGSVAIGDFVQYQITTLMPSYTDDYFEGENKVVFEIQDTMDDGLAIQ
;
A
#
# COMPACT_ATOMS: atom_id res chain seq x y z
N MET A 1 -8.90 -21.70 -40.04
CA MET A 1 -8.21 -20.45 -39.63
C MET A 1 -7.75 -20.62 -38.19
N LYS A 2 -6.45 -20.71 -37.92
CA LYS A 2 -5.93 -20.68 -36.55
C LYS A 2 -6.21 -19.28 -35.99
N ARG A 3 -7.11 -19.15 -35.00
CA ARG A 3 -7.30 -17.90 -34.28
C ARG A 3 -5.94 -17.56 -33.65
N LYS A 4 -5.33 -16.47 -34.13
CA LYS A 4 -4.07 -15.96 -33.60
C LYS A 4 -4.35 -15.61 -32.14
N SER A 5 -3.76 -16.32 -31.17
CA SER A 5 -3.92 -15.99 -29.76
C SER A 5 -3.32 -14.61 -29.53
N MET A 6 -4.17 -13.62 -29.27
CA MET A 6 -3.71 -12.31 -28.83
C MET A 6 -3.29 -12.44 -27.37
N LYS A 7 -2.09 -11.95 -27.10
CA LYS A 7 -1.38 -12.05 -25.83
C LYS A 7 -1.55 -10.68 -25.18
N VAL A 8 -2.23 -10.57 -24.04
CA VAL A 8 -2.30 -9.29 -23.30
C VAL A 8 -1.36 -9.40 -22.12
N LEU A 9 -0.52 -8.38 -21.94
CA LEU A 9 0.34 -8.27 -20.77
C LEU A 9 -0.55 -7.91 -19.56
N VAL A 10 -0.42 -8.62 -18.44
CA VAL A 10 -1.08 -8.23 -17.19
C VAL A 10 0.00 -7.68 -16.30
N ALA A 11 -0.07 -6.40 -15.96
CA ALA A 11 0.91 -5.81 -15.08
C ALA A 11 0.73 -6.43 -13.68
N THR A 12 1.68 -7.27 -13.32
CA THR A 12 1.82 -7.86 -11.99
C THR A 12 2.17 -6.72 -11.03
N VAL A 13 1.29 -6.44 -10.07
CA VAL A 13 1.69 -5.62 -8.92
C VAL A 13 1.97 -6.57 -7.77
N ALA A 14 3.22 -6.50 -7.29
CA ALA A 14 3.75 -7.42 -6.30
C ALA A 14 2.87 -7.49 -5.05
N THR A 15 2.69 -8.72 -4.54
CA THR A 15 2.39 -8.88 -3.13
C THR A 15 3.46 -8.12 -2.35
N VAL A 16 3.05 -7.12 -1.57
CA VAL A 16 3.90 -6.58 -0.51
C VAL A 16 4.07 -7.71 0.51
N SER A 17 5.00 -8.63 0.29
CA SER A 17 5.42 -9.63 1.26
C SER A 17 6.91 -9.48 1.41
N MET A 18 7.30 -8.73 2.45
CA MET A 18 8.68 -8.63 2.91
C MET A 18 9.24 -10.03 3.14
N LEU A 19 10.23 -10.45 2.35
CA LEU A 19 11.28 -11.33 2.86
C LEU A 19 12.14 -10.52 3.82
N GLY A 20 12.49 -11.16 4.94
CA GLY A 20 12.82 -10.51 6.20
C GLY A 20 14.18 -9.85 6.26
N GLY A 21 14.36 -9.10 7.34
CA GLY A 21 15.67 -8.64 7.80
C GLY A 21 16.09 -7.29 7.23
N GLU A 22 16.28 -6.35 8.15
CA GLU A 22 16.93 -5.06 7.95
C GLU A 22 16.13 -3.95 7.27
N ILE A 23 16.28 -2.77 7.88
CA ILE A 23 15.77 -1.47 7.47
C ILE A 23 16.27 -1.13 6.05
N ALA A 24 15.49 -1.53 5.05
CA ALA A 24 15.63 -0.99 3.71
C ALA A 24 14.73 0.25 3.60
N SER A 25 15.36 1.42 3.72
CA SER A 25 14.91 2.60 2.99
C SER A 25 14.54 2.19 1.57
N GLY A 26 13.27 2.40 1.19
CA GLY A 26 12.79 2.21 -0.18
C GLY A 26 12.89 0.78 -0.72
N ILE A 27 12.01 -0.13 -0.30
CA ILE A 27 11.60 -1.17 -1.25
C ILE A 27 10.51 -0.52 -2.10
N SER A 28 10.92 0.06 -3.23
CA SER A 28 10.00 0.35 -4.33
C SER A 28 9.22 -0.92 -4.61
N LEU A 29 7.90 -0.79 -4.75
CA LEU A 29 7.14 -1.73 -5.56
C LEU A 29 7.93 -1.87 -6.87
N ARG A 30 8.30 -3.11 -7.23
CA ARG A 30 8.97 -3.35 -8.51
C ARG A 30 7.94 -3.98 -9.41
N ALA A 31 7.53 -3.21 -10.41
CA ALA A 31 6.95 -3.71 -11.63
C ALA A 31 7.76 -4.89 -12.17
N PHE A 32 7.14 -6.06 -12.29
CA PHE A 32 7.78 -7.21 -12.88
C PHE A 32 7.82 -7.05 -14.41
N GLU A 33 9.03 -6.97 -14.99
CA GLU A 33 9.23 -6.81 -16.44
C GLU A 33 8.92 -8.10 -17.23
N ASN A 34 9.00 -9.28 -16.61
CA ASN A 34 8.68 -10.56 -17.25
C ASN A 34 7.18 -10.81 -17.24
N VAL A 35 6.51 -10.27 -18.25
CA VAL A 35 5.06 -10.28 -18.24
C VAL A 35 4.50 -11.62 -18.69
N ALA A 36 3.57 -12.12 -17.87
CA ALA A 36 2.76 -13.27 -18.17
C ALA A 36 1.92 -13.00 -19.42
N VAL A 37 2.08 -13.86 -20.41
CA VAL A 37 1.21 -13.90 -21.57
C VAL A 37 0.09 -14.89 -21.28
N PHE A 38 -1.10 -14.37 -20.98
CA PHE A 38 -2.28 -15.21 -20.80
C PHE A 38 -3.13 -15.28 -22.06
N ASP A 39 -3.74 -16.44 -22.27
CA ASP A 39 -4.86 -16.55 -23.21
C ASP A 39 -6.07 -15.83 -22.60
N MET A 40 -6.48 -14.72 -23.20
CA MET A 40 -7.65 -13.94 -22.77
C MET A 40 -8.95 -14.76 -22.78
N ASN A 41 -9.02 -15.87 -23.53
CA ASN A 41 -10.18 -16.76 -23.54
C ASN A 41 -10.35 -17.56 -22.24
N THR A 42 -9.37 -17.56 -21.33
CA THR A 42 -9.44 -18.28 -20.04
C THR A 42 -9.93 -17.40 -18.88
N ILE A 43 -10.48 -16.21 -19.19
CA ILE A 43 -11.15 -15.39 -18.17
C ILE A 43 -12.54 -15.97 -17.87
N GLU A 44 -12.58 -16.76 -16.80
CA GLU A 44 -13.78 -17.48 -16.36
C GLU A 44 -14.66 -16.60 -15.45
N ASN A 45 -14.05 -15.71 -14.66
CA ASN A 45 -14.74 -14.86 -13.69
C ASN A 45 -14.84 -13.40 -14.16
N ARG A 46 -15.96 -12.76 -13.82
CA ARG A 46 -16.24 -11.34 -14.16
C ARG A 46 -16.03 -10.39 -12.98
N THR A 47 -15.80 -10.95 -11.80
CA THR A 47 -15.51 -10.23 -10.55
C THR A 47 -14.37 -10.90 -9.82
N GLY A 48 -13.77 -10.20 -8.87
CA GLY A 48 -12.77 -10.73 -7.96
C GLY A 48 -12.87 -10.11 -6.57
N SER A 49 -11.81 -10.24 -5.78
CA SER A 49 -11.72 -9.64 -4.45
C SER A 49 -10.31 -9.14 -4.16
N ILE A 50 -10.23 -8.20 -3.23
CA ILE A 50 -8.98 -7.73 -2.63
C ILE A 50 -9.04 -8.02 -1.14
N THR A 51 -8.09 -8.80 -0.64
CA THR A 51 -7.90 -9.04 0.80
C THR A 51 -6.64 -8.32 1.28
N VAL A 52 -6.77 -7.51 2.32
CA VAL A 52 -5.65 -6.80 2.96
C VAL A 52 -5.41 -7.38 4.34
N ASN A 53 -4.18 -7.85 4.58
CA ASN A 53 -3.72 -8.36 5.86
C ASN A 53 -2.83 -7.32 6.55
N LYS A 54 -3.39 -6.58 7.51
CA LYS A 54 -2.65 -5.66 8.37
C LYS A 54 -2.08 -6.44 9.55
N GLN A 55 -0.76 -6.36 9.73
CA GLN A 55 -0.05 -7.11 10.75
C GLN A 55 1.19 -6.38 11.27
N THR A 56 1.64 -6.67 12.48
CA THR A 56 2.90 -6.16 13.03
C THR A 56 4.10 -6.73 12.27
N LYS A 57 5.31 -6.22 12.56
CA LYS A 57 6.58 -6.76 12.02
C LYS A 57 6.75 -8.25 12.34
N ASP A 58 6.25 -8.68 13.50
CA ASP A 58 6.27 -10.08 13.96
C ASP A 58 5.07 -10.91 13.43
N LYS A 59 4.40 -10.41 12.38
CA LYS A 59 3.27 -11.04 11.70
C LYS A 59 2.05 -11.30 12.59
N GLN A 60 1.89 -10.50 13.65
CA GLN A 60 0.67 -10.55 14.48
C GLN A 60 -0.42 -9.68 13.85
N PRO A 61 -1.69 -10.11 13.83
CA PRO A 61 -2.81 -9.30 13.37
C PRO A 61 -2.85 -7.90 14.00
N LEU A 62 -3.22 -6.88 13.21
CA LEU A 62 -3.33 -5.50 13.69
C LEU A 62 -4.67 -4.87 13.29
N ALA A 63 -5.50 -4.62 14.31
CA ALA A 63 -6.81 -3.99 14.20
C ALA A 63 -6.74 -2.46 14.15
N GLY A 64 -7.82 -1.82 13.69
CA GLY A 64 -7.98 -0.36 13.73
C GLY A 64 -7.43 0.39 12.51
N ALA A 65 -6.83 -0.30 11.53
CA ALA A 65 -6.40 0.32 10.28
C ALA A 65 -7.60 0.47 9.34
N THR A 66 -7.84 1.65 8.78
CA THR A 66 -8.89 1.84 7.78
C THR A 66 -8.29 1.91 6.38
N PHE A 67 -8.77 1.05 5.49
CA PHE A 67 -8.38 1.01 4.09
C PHE A 67 -9.53 1.45 3.20
N ALA A 68 -9.24 2.34 2.26
CA ALA A 68 -10.11 2.69 1.15
C ALA A 68 -9.50 2.17 -0.17
N ILE A 69 -10.36 1.66 -1.04
CA ILE A 69 -9.96 1.26 -2.40
C ILE A 69 -10.64 2.13 -3.45
N TYR A 70 -9.91 2.47 -4.51
CA TYR A 70 -10.38 3.30 -5.60
C TYR A 70 -10.11 2.61 -6.93
N LYS A 71 -11.14 2.35 -7.72
CA LYS A 71 -10.98 1.81 -9.08
C LYS A 71 -10.42 2.89 -10.00
N VAL A 72 -9.14 2.78 -10.35
CA VAL A 72 -8.44 3.77 -11.18
C VAL A 72 -8.54 3.45 -12.68
N MET A 73 -8.66 2.17 -13.03
CA MET A 73 -8.90 1.73 -14.41
C MET A 73 -9.84 0.53 -14.43
N SER A 74 -10.74 0.45 -15.41
CA SER A 74 -11.49 -0.77 -15.71
C SER A 74 -10.63 -1.74 -16.50
N PHE A 75 -10.87 -3.05 -16.32
CA PHE A 75 -10.36 -4.10 -17.19
C PHE A 75 -11.55 -4.83 -17.81
N THR A 76 -11.72 -4.73 -19.12
CA THR A 76 -12.86 -5.31 -19.83
C THR A 76 -12.37 -6.34 -20.83
N PRO A 77 -12.46 -7.65 -20.53
CA PRO A 77 -12.15 -8.69 -21.48
C PRO A 77 -13.25 -8.83 -22.53
N SER A 78 -12.84 -8.90 -23.80
CA SER A 78 -13.73 -9.10 -24.94
C SER A 78 -14.38 -10.48 -24.87
N THR A 79 -15.63 -10.55 -25.31
CA THR A 79 -16.38 -11.81 -25.45
C THR A 79 -16.34 -12.35 -26.90
N ALA A 80 -15.84 -11.54 -27.84
CA ALA A 80 -15.81 -11.86 -29.26
C ALA A 80 -14.43 -12.33 -29.75
N ASP A 81 -13.37 -11.86 -29.09
CA ASP A 81 -11.98 -12.18 -29.40
C ASP A 81 -11.12 -12.24 -28.13
N ALA A 82 -9.90 -12.74 -28.28
CA ALA A 82 -8.93 -12.86 -27.19
C ALA A 82 -8.27 -11.50 -26.87
N SER A 83 -9.04 -10.43 -26.78
CA SER A 83 -8.56 -9.09 -26.41
C SER A 83 -9.12 -8.65 -25.06
N ALA A 84 -8.49 -7.66 -24.46
CA ALA A 84 -9.04 -6.94 -23.34
C ALA A 84 -8.68 -5.46 -23.44
N LYS A 85 -9.47 -4.62 -22.77
CA LYS A 85 -9.28 -3.18 -22.77
C LYS A 85 -9.14 -2.68 -21.35
N TYR A 86 -8.10 -1.89 -21.13
CA TYR A 86 -7.98 -1.05 -19.95
C TYR A 86 -8.47 0.36 -20.25
N GLU A 87 -9.35 0.90 -19.41
CA GLU A 87 -9.84 2.28 -19.54
C GLU A 87 -9.72 3.01 -18.20
N PRO A 88 -9.03 4.17 -18.14
CA PRO A 88 -9.07 5.04 -16.97
C PRO A 88 -10.51 5.36 -16.57
N THR A 89 -10.82 5.31 -15.27
CA THR A 89 -12.11 5.80 -14.76
C THR A 89 -12.14 7.33 -14.82
N THR A 90 -13.34 7.91 -14.87
CA THR A 90 -13.52 9.36 -15.04
C THR A 90 -12.71 10.18 -14.04
N ASP A 91 -12.76 9.78 -12.76
CA ASP A 91 -12.09 10.47 -11.66
C ASP A 91 -10.55 10.49 -11.81
N PHE A 92 -9.98 9.46 -12.44
CA PHE A 92 -8.53 9.28 -12.56
C PHE A 92 -7.99 9.49 -13.98
N ALA A 93 -8.86 9.80 -14.96
CA ALA A 93 -8.46 9.96 -16.36
C ALA A 93 -7.38 11.03 -16.54
N GLN A 94 -7.50 12.15 -15.81
CA GLN A 94 -6.53 13.25 -15.86
C GLN A 94 -5.17 12.84 -15.28
N ALA A 95 -5.16 12.10 -14.17
CA ALA A 95 -3.93 11.61 -13.55
C ALA A 95 -3.18 10.59 -14.43
N LEU A 96 -3.92 9.86 -15.28
CA LEU A 96 -3.40 8.81 -16.15
C LEU A 96 -3.14 9.27 -17.59
N GLN A 97 -3.35 10.55 -17.93
CA GLN A 97 -3.21 11.04 -19.32
C GLN A 97 -1.80 10.91 -19.92
N GLY A 98 -0.77 10.87 -19.07
CA GLY A 98 0.63 10.86 -19.47
C GLY A 98 1.16 9.49 -19.85
N ILE A 99 0.46 8.43 -19.46
CA ILE A 99 0.85 7.05 -19.76
C ILE A 99 0.08 6.53 -20.97
N LYS A 100 0.73 5.65 -21.73
CA LYS A 100 0.12 5.02 -22.90
C LYS A 100 0.20 3.52 -22.77
N ALA A 101 -0.87 2.85 -23.18
CA ALA A 101 -0.85 1.43 -23.38
C ALA A 101 0.13 1.06 -24.51
N ASP A 102 0.75 -0.11 -24.40
CA ASP A 102 1.53 -0.72 -25.47
C ASP A 102 0.62 -1.24 -26.62
N GLU A 103 1.23 -1.87 -27.63
CA GLU A 103 0.50 -2.42 -28.79
C GLU A 103 -0.51 -3.52 -28.41
N LEU A 104 -0.40 -4.08 -27.20
CA LEU A 104 -1.25 -5.14 -26.67
C LEU A 104 -2.33 -4.60 -25.72
N GLY A 105 -2.40 -3.28 -25.55
CA GLY A 105 -3.39 -2.62 -24.70
C GLY A 105 -3.00 -2.61 -23.23
N THR A 106 -1.75 -2.87 -22.89
CA THR A 106 -1.27 -2.97 -21.50
C THR A 106 -0.50 -1.74 -21.07
N TYR A 107 -0.70 -1.34 -19.81
CA TYR A 107 0.07 -0.28 -19.17
C TYR A 107 1.28 -0.85 -18.42
N SER A 108 2.43 -0.20 -18.58
CA SER A 108 3.65 -0.53 -17.83
C SER A 108 3.41 -0.39 -16.33
N ALA A 109 3.68 -1.44 -15.56
CA ALA A 109 3.58 -1.37 -14.10
C ALA A 109 4.54 -0.30 -13.53
N THR A 110 5.72 -0.11 -14.12
CA THR A 110 6.70 0.89 -13.67
C THR A 110 6.17 2.31 -13.84
N GLU A 111 5.48 2.56 -14.96
CA GLU A 111 4.86 3.87 -15.21
C GLU A 111 3.64 4.09 -14.31
N MET A 112 2.86 3.04 -14.03
CA MET A 112 1.75 3.08 -13.07
C MET A 112 2.24 3.36 -11.65
N GLU A 113 3.35 2.75 -11.23
CA GLU A 113 3.96 2.96 -9.91
C GLU A 113 4.39 4.41 -9.70
N LYS A 114 4.98 5.05 -10.71
CA LYS A 114 5.36 6.48 -10.66
C LYS A 114 4.17 7.40 -10.43
N LEU A 115 2.96 6.96 -10.78
CA LEU A 115 1.74 7.76 -10.62
C LEU A 115 1.06 7.58 -9.27
N ILE A 116 1.50 6.66 -8.39
CA ILE A 116 0.83 6.38 -7.11
C ILE A 116 0.61 7.64 -6.26
N THR A 117 1.60 8.54 -6.17
CA THR A 117 1.44 9.82 -5.45
C THR A 117 0.36 10.70 -6.08
N THR A 118 0.33 10.82 -7.42
CA THR A 118 -0.67 11.62 -8.14
C THR A 118 -2.08 11.02 -8.00
N LEU A 119 -2.19 9.69 -8.10
CA LEU A 119 -3.44 8.96 -7.90
C LEU A 119 -3.95 9.13 -6.46
N THR A 120 -3.05 9.09 -5.47
CA THR A 120 -3.41 9.29 -4.06
C THR A 120 -3.89 10.72 -3.82
N ALA A 121 -3.20 11.73 -4.37
CA ALA A 121 -3.64 13.12 -4.28
C ALA A 121 -5.04 13.31 -4.91
N THR A 122 -5.28 12.67 -6.05
CA THR A 122 -6.60 12.67 -6.73
C THR A 122 -7.67 12.03 -5.84
N ALA A 123 -7.38 10.87 -5.26
CA ALA A 123 -8.28 10.14 -4.37
C ALA A 123 -8.64 10.92 -3.08
N ASN A 124 -7.75 11.80 -2.62
CA ASN A 124 -7.95 12.62 -1.43
C ASN A 124 -8.78 13.89 -1.69
N THR A 125 -9.18 14.15 -2.94
CA THR A 125 -10.08 15.27 -3.25
C THR A 125 -11.51 14.95 -2.81
N ALA A 126 -12.29 15.98 -2.45
CA ALA A 126 -13.65 15.79 -1.93
C ALA A 126 -14.64 15.18 -2.95
N ASP A 127 -14.34 15.30 -4.24
CA ASP A 127 -15.21 14.85 -5.33
C ASP A 127 -15.04 13.37 -5.67
N VAL A 128 -13.90 12.77 -5.29
CA VAL A 128 -13.59 11.37 -5.61
C VAL A 128 -14.09 10.47 -4.49
N LYS A 129 -14.93 9.50 -4.86
CA LYS A 129 -15.49 8.53 -3.91
C LYS A 129 -14.73 7.22 -3.96
N ALA A 130 -14.38 6.70 -2.79
CA ALA A 130 -13.86 5.35 -2.67
C ALA A 130 -14.86 4.33 -3.23
N THR A 131 -14.36 3.32 -3.95
CA THR A 131 -15.17 2.16 -4.36
C THR A 131 -15.69 1.43 -3.12
N ALA A 132 -14.85 1.29 -2.10
CA ALA A 132 -15.23 0.75 -0.80
C ALA A 132 -14.24 1.21 0.27
N SER A 133 -14.66 1.17 1.54
CA SER A 133 -13.81 1.45 2.70
C SER A 133 -14.16 0.52 3.87
N MET A 134 -13.14 -0.02 4.53
CA MET A 134 -13.28 -0.96 5.65
C MET A 134 -12.17 -0.77 6.68
N THR A 135 -12.50 -0.96 7.95
CA THR A 135 -11.54 -0.95 9.07
C THR A 135 -11.19 -2.37 9.50
N THR A 136 -9.91 -2.64 9.77
CA THR A 136 -9.43 -3.96 10.16
C THR A 136 -9.99 -4.35 11.54
N PRO A 137 -10.66 -5.51 11.65
CA PRO A 137 -11.12 -6.04 12.92
C PRO A 137 -9.93 -6.69 13.67
N ALA A 138 -10.20 -7.35 14.80
CA ALA A 138 -9.20 -8.05 15.61
C ALA A 138 -8.36 -9.08 14.82
N SER A 139 -8.88 -9.65 13.73
CA SER A 139 -8.13 -10.56 12.85
C SER A 139 -7.10 -9.86 11.98
N GLY A 140 -7.07 -8.52 11.93
CA GLY A 140 -6.17 -7.74 11.08
C GLY A 140 -6.49 -7.79 9.58
N THR A 141 -7.57 -8.49 9.20
CA THR A 141 -7.89 -8.76 7.80
C THR A 141 -9.20 -8.11 7.37
N VAL A 142 -9.18 -7.42 6.24
CA VAL A 142 -10.38 -6.96 5.52
C VAL A 142 -10.41 -7.55 4.13
N THR A 143 -11.61 -7.84 3.62
CA THR A 143 -11.82 -8.34 2.27
C THR A 143 -12.88 -7.50 1.57
N PHE A 144 -12.48 -6.86 0.47
CA PHE A 144 -13.35 -6.18 -0.47
C PHE A 144 -13.78 -7.18 -1.55
N ALA A 145 -15.01 -7.71 -1.44
CA ALA A 145 -15.53 -8.74 -2.33
C ALA A 145 -16.33 -8.15 -3.50
N ASN A 146 -16.60 -8.99 -4.52
CA ASN A 146 -17.43 -8.67 -5.68
C ASN A 146 -16.97 -7.44 -6.46
N LEU A 147 -15.65 -7.27 -6.57
CA LEU A 147 -15.05 -6.16 -7.31
C LEU A 147 -15.08 -6.47 -8.80
N ASP A 148 -15.53 -5.49 -9.60
CA ASP A 148 -15.35 -5.53 -11.04
C ASP A 148 -13.86 -5.58 -11.38
N LEU A 149 -13.52 -6.17 -12.53
CA LEU A 149 -12.13 -6.26 -12.95
C LEU A 149 -11.55 -4.87 -13.26
N GLY A 150 -10.28 -4.65 -12.91
CA GLY A 150 -9.59 -3.38 -13.08
C GLY A 150 -8.34 -3.21 -12.20
N TYR A 151 -7.74 -2.02 -12.27
CA TYR A 151 -6.72 -1.56 -11.32
C TYR A 151 -7.38 -0.81 -10.18
N TYR A 152 -6.93 -1.11 -8.97
CA TYR A 152 -7.38 -0.50 -7.73
C TYR A 152 -6.19 0.15 -7.01
N LEU A 153 -6.33 1.42 -6.64
CA LEU A 153 -5.46 2.07 -5.66
C LEU A 153 -5.97 1.71 -4.27
N VAL A 154 -5.10 1.19 -3.42
CA VAL A 154 -5.36 0.88 -2.02
C VAL A 154 -4.66 1.93 -1.16
N VAL A 155 -5.42 2.62 -0.32
CA VAL A 155 -4.94 3.69 0.57
C VAL A 155 -5.30 3.33 2.01
N GLU A 156 -4.32 3.36 2.92
CA GLU A 156 -4.59 3.34 4.36
C GLU A 156 -4.94 4.76 4.80
N THR A 157 -6.23 5.04 4.97
CA THR A 157 -6.73 6.38 5.31
C THR A 157 -6.68 6.68 6.80
N SER A 158 -6.54 5.65 7.64
CA SER A 158 -6.33 5.79 9.09
C SER A 158 -5.44 4.66 9.59
N ALA A 159 -4.34 5.00 10.26
CA ALA A 159 -3.48 4.02 10.90
C ALA A 159 -4.04 3.61 12.29
N PRO A 160 -3.70 2.40 12.78
CA PRO A 160 -3.89 2.04 14.18
C PRO A 160 -3.09 2.94 15.13
N ASP A 161 -3.54 3.05 16.38
CA ASP A 161 -2.83 3.80 17.42
C ASP A 161 -1.36 3.34 17.57
N GLY A 162 -0.44 4.30 17.59
CA GLY A 162 1.00 4.03 17.69
C GLY A 162 1.66 3.58 16.39
N TYR A 163 0.97 3.66 15.24
CA TYR A 163 1.51 3.35 13.92
C TYR A 163 1.37 4.53 12.96
N VAL A 164 2.23 4.57 11.95
CA VAL A 164 2.06 5.43 10.78
C VAL A 164 1.36 4.65 9.67
N ALA A 165 0.55 5.35 8.88
CA ALA A 165 -0.15 4.78 7.74
C ALA A 165 0.86 4.21 6.73
N GLY A 166 0.55 3.03 6.19
CA GLY A 166 1.34 2.41 5.14
C GLY A 166 1.25 3.20 3.83
N LYS A 167 2.28 3.03 2.98
CA LYS A 167 2.31 3.65 1.66
C LYS A 167 1.16 3.11 0.78
N PRO A 168 0.47 3.98 0.02
CA PRO A 168 -0.49 3.55 -0.97
C PRO A 168 0.14 2.63 -2.03
N PHE A 169 -0.66 1.74 -2.61
CA PHE A 169 -0.19 0.81 -3.63
C PHE A 169 -1.31 0.41 -4.59
N LEU A 170 -0.94 -0.13 -5.75
CA LEU A 170 -1.89 -0.60 -6.76
C LEU A 170 -2.11 -2.11 -6.65
N ILE A 171 -3.30 -2.57 -7.02
CA ILE A 171 -3.61 -3.99 -7.21
C ILE A 171 -4.38 -4.13 -8.53
N ALA A 172 -3.98 -5.10 -9.36
CA ALA A 172 -4.78 -5.54 -10.49
C ALA A 172 -5.75 -6.65 -10.06
N VAL A 173 -7.01 -6.57 -10.49
CA VAL A 173 -8.01 -7.63 -10.34
C VAL A 173 -8.56 -7.98 -11.72
N PRO A 174 -8.33 -9.19 -12.26
CA PRO A 174 -7.41 -10.20 -11.74
C PRO A 174 -5.95 -9.76 -11.93
N SER A 175 -5.03 -10.44 -11.23
CA SER A 175 -3.59 -10.35 -11.48
C SER A 175 -3.03 -11.69 -11.96
N SER A 176 -1.73 -11.75 -12.23
CA SER A 176 -0.97 -12.99 -12.43
C SER A 176 -0.52 -13.60 -11.09
N ASP A 177 -0.13 -14.88 -11.10
CA ASP A 177 0.31 -15.65 -9.91
C ASP A 177 1.84 -15.63 -9.63
N ASN A 178 2.62 -14.89 -10.40
CA ASN A 178 4.08 -14.76 -10.25
C ASN A 178 4.51 -13.77 -9.16
N TYR A 179 3.81 -13.76 -8.02
CA TYR A 179 4.06 -12.79 -6.96
C TYR A 179 5.43 -12.93 -6.27
N THR A 180 6.03 -14.11 -6.33
CA THR A 180 7.22 -14.48 -5.54
C THR A 180 8.51 -14.57 -6.35
N ASP A 181 8.45 -14.39 -7.67
CA ASP A 181 9.63 -14.48 -8.55
C ASP A 181 9.49 -13.52 -9.74
N GLU A 182 10.31 -12.46 -9.73
CA GLU A 182 10.35 -11.45 -10.80
C GLU A 182 10.78 -11.97 -12.16
N ASN A 183 11.42 -13.12 -12.18
CA ASN A 183 11.95 -13.74 -13.38
C ASN A 183 11.01 -14.83 -13.93
N ALA A 184 9.96 -15.19 -13.18
CA ALA A 184 8.96 -16.14 -13.61
C ALA A 184 7.81 -15.42 -14.33
N ALA A 185 7.47 -15.91 -15.52
CA ALA A 185 6.20 -15.55 -16.15
C ALA A 185 5.05 -16.16 -15.34
N GLY A 186 4.02 -15.36 -15.07
CA GLY A 186 2.77 -15.87 -14.50
C GLY A 186 2.14 -16.94 -15.39
N THR A 187 1.47 -17.90 -14.75
CA THR A 187 0.90 -19.10 -15.38
C THR A 187 -0.63 -19.18 -15.26
N LYS A 188 -1.25 -18.41 -14.36
CA LYS A 188 -2.72 -18.30 -14.25
C LYS A 188 -3.18 -16.92 -13.76
N TRP A 189 -4.48 -16.68 -13.96
CA TRP A 189 -5.22 -15.56 -13.35
C TRP A 189 -5.48 -15.80 -11.87
N VAL A 190 -5.36 -14.73 -11.09
CA VAL A 190 -5.74 -14.67 -9.67
C VAL A 190 -6.79 -13.57 -9.52
N TYR A 191 -8.01 -13.96 -9.19
CA TYR A 191 -9.13 -13.02 -9.01
C TYR A 191 -9.28 -12.57 -7.55
N ASP A 192 -8.91 -13.44 -6.61
CA ASP A 192 -8.91 -13.16 -5.17
C ASP A 192 -7.49 -12.81 -4.74
N VAL A 193 -7.16 -11.52 -4.86
CA VAL A 193 -5.81 -11.02 -4.63
C VAL A 193 -5.63 -10.69 -3.14
N THR A 194 -4.50 -11.08 -2.58
CA THR A 194 -4.15 -10.80 -1.18
C THR A 194 -2.92 -9.91 -1.11
N ALA A 195 -2.94 -8.89 -0.26
CA ALA A 195 -1.83 -7.98 -0.01
C ALA A 195 -1.55 -7.83 1.49
N THR A 196 -0.29 -7.61 1.84
CA THR A 196 0.16 -7.46 3.23
C THR A 196 0.98 -6.17 3.37
N PRO A 197 0.35 -5.00 3.47
CA PRO A 197 1.05 -3.72 3.48
C PRO A 197 2.07 -3.63 4.61
N LYS A 198 3.17 -2.91 4.33
CA LYS A 198 4.23 -2.62 5.29
C LYS A 198 3.73 -1.65 6.37
N ASN A 199 4.12 -1.88 7.62
CA ASN A 199 3.68 -1.10 8.77
C ASN A 199 4.88 -0.62 9.58
N GLU A 200 4.85 0.65 9.99
CA GLU A 200 5.88 1.24 10.83
C GLU A 200 5.28 1.63 12.18
N LYS A 201 5.86 1.08 13.26
CA LYS A 201 5.44 1.35 14.64
C LYS A 201 6.23 2.53 15.18
N VAL A 202 5.54 3.52 15.72
CA VAL A 202 6.16 4.59 16.50
C VAL A 202 6.39 4.07 17.92
N THR A 203 7.61 4.16 18.42
CA THR A 203 7.95 3.81 19.80
C THR A 203 8.51 5.03 20.48
N ILE A 204 8.04 5.33 21.70
CA ILE A 204 8.63 6.31 22.60
C ILE A 204 9.00 5.59 23.89
N HIS A 205 10.23 5.77 24.35
CA HIS A 205 10.76 5.21 25.58
C HIS A 205 11.44 6.32 26.36
N LYS A 206 11.14 6.42 27.67
CA LYS A 206 11.76 7.36 28.59
C LYS A 206 12.35 6.57 29.75
N GLU A 207 13.61 6.81 30.05
CA GLU A 207 14.33 6.16 31.14
C GLU A 207 15.26 7.12 31.85
N LEU A 208 15.70 6.73 33.05
CA LEU A 208 16.79 7.40 33.76
C LEU A 208 18.11 6.95 33.14
N THR A 209 19.06 7.88 32.94
CA THR A 209 20.38 7.53 32.40
C THR A 209 21.33 6.96 33.46
N ALA A 210 20.99 7.10 34.74
CA ALA A 210 21.78 6.60 35.85
C ALA A 210 21.37 5.17 36.22
N GLU A 211 22.36 4.34 36.58
CA GLU A 211 22.19 3.02 37.21
C GLU A 211 21.73 3.16 38.68
N SER A 212 20.69 3.97 38.94
CA SER A 212 20.06 4.09 40.24
C SER A 212 18.57 3.79 40.14
N ASP A 213 17.95 3.46 41.27
CA ASP A 213 16.51 3.21 41.37
C ASP A 213 15.65 4.50 41.28
N GLY A 214 16.25 5.62 40.86
CA GLY A 214 15.62 6.94 40.82
C GLY A 214 15.69 7.72 42.14
N SER A 215 16.31 7.17 43.18
CA SER A 215 16.54 7.90 44.43
C SER A 215 17.64 8.96 44.25
N VAL A 216 17.29 10.22 44.50
CA VAL A 216 18.20 11.38 44.47
C VAL A 216 17.94 12.29 45.66
N ALA A 217 18.93 13.07 46.11
CA ALA A 217 18.72 14.08 47.14
C ALA A 217 18.09 15.34 46.54
N ILE A 218 17.46 16.16 47.39
CA ILE A 218 16.96 17.48 46.97
C ILE A 218 18.13 18.32 46.48
N GLY A 219 18.03 18.81 45.25
CA GLY A 219 19.06 19.62 44.60
C GLY A 219 19.99 18.83 43.68
N ASP A 220 19.92 17.49 43.69
CA ASP A 220 20.63 16.66 42.71
C ASP A 220 19.93 16.73 41.34
N PHE A 221 20.72 16.54 40.28
CA PHE A 221 20.20 16.45 38.92
C PHE A 221 19.73 15.04 38.62
N VAL A 222 18.54 14.94 38.00
CA VAL A 222 18.00 13.72 37.42
C VAL A 222 18.08 13.85 35.90
N GLN A 223 18.82 12.95 35.26
CA GLN A 223 18.91 12.93 33.80
C GLN A 223 17.99 11.85 33.24
N TYR A 224 17.10 12.28 32.34
CA TYR A 224 16.24 11.40 31.56
C TYR A 224 16.76 11.28 30.13
N GLN A 225 16.67 10.09 29.56
CA GLN A 225 16.86 9.83 28.15
C GLN A 225 15.52 9.46 27.53
N ILE A 226 15.15 10.18 26.48
CA ILE A 226 13.99 9.86 25.65
C ILE A 226 14.52 9.32 24.33
N THR A 227 14.17 8.08 24.03
CA THR A 227 14.46 7.43 22.74
C THR A 227 13.16 7.21 22.00
N THR A 228 13.09 7.68 20.75
CA THR A 228 11.92 7.49 19.90
C THR A 228 12.32 7.07 18.50
N LEU A 229 11.49 6.25 17.86
CA LEU A 229 11.65 5.90 16.45
C LEU A 229 11.02 7.01 15.60
N MET A 230 11.82 7.68 14.77
CA MET A 230 11.28 8.56 13.74
C MET A 230 10.73 7.72 12.59
N PRO A 231 9.45 7.87 12.23
CA PRO A 231 8.88 7.14 11.10
C PRO A 231 9.52 7.56 9.78
N SER A 232 9.56 6.64 8.82
CA SER A 232 10.02 6.93 7.47
C SER A 232 8.86 7.47 6.64
N TYR A 233 8.98 8.73 6.24
CA TYR A 233 8.05 9.37 5.31
C TYR A 233 8.66 9.43 3.91
N THR A 234 7.82 9.43 2.88
CA THR A 234 8.24 9.75 1.51
C THR A 234 8.37 11.25 1.32
N ASP A 235 9.18 11.71 0.37
CA ASP A 235 9.46 13.14 0.17
C ASP A 235 8.17 13.95 -0.08
N ASP A 236 7.21 13.37 -0.79
CA ASP A 236 5.87 13.94 -1.05
C ASP A 236 5.06 14.21 0.22
N TYR A 237 5.34 13.53 1.34
CA TYR A 237 4.73 13.81 2.64
C TYR A 237 5.14 15.18 3.19
N PHE A 238 6.28 15.72 2.75
CA PHE A 238 6.77 17.04 3.13
C PHE A 238 6.45 18.13 2.07
N GLU A 239 5.85 17.74 0.94
CA GLU A 239 5.46 18.66 -0.13
C GLU A 239 4.01 19.14 0.08
N GLY A 240 3.82 20.39 0.53
CA GLY A 240 2.50 21.01 0.72
C GLY A 240 2.47 22.07 1.83
N GLU A 241 1.30 22.66 2.11
CA GLU A 241 1.11 23.60 3.23
C GLU A 241 0.99 22.89 4.60
N ASN A 242 0.83 21.56 4.61
CA ASN A 242 0.73 20.77 5.84
C ASN A 242 2.12 20.64 6.48
N LYS A 243 2.30 21.27 7.63
CA LYS A 243 3.50 21.11 8.45
C LYS A 243 3.47 19.76 9.13
N VAL A 244 4.47 18.91 8.87
CA VAL A 244 4.68 17.70 9.65
C VAL A 244 4.99 18.10 11.09
N VAL A 245 4.16 17.64 12.03
CA VAL A 245 4.37 17.88 13.46
C VAL A 245 4.95 16.62 14.06
N PHE A 246 6.18 16.71 14.55
CA PHE A 246 6.79 15.71 15.42
C PHE A 246 6.95 16.35 16.81
N GLU A 247 6.00 16.07 17.70
CA GLU A 247 5.92 16.68 19.01
C GLU A 247 6.09 15.63 20.11
N ILE A 248 6.99 15.90 21.05
CA ILE A 248 7.16 15.12 22.27
C ILE A 248 6.71 16.01 23.43
N GLN A 249 5.68 15.58 24.16
CA GLN A 249 5.20 16.26 25.35
C GLN A 249 5.59 15.47 26.59
N ASP A 250 6.13 16.17 27.58
CA ASP A 250 6.50 15.62 28.89
C ASP A 250 5.97 16.57 29.97
N THR A 251 5.55 16.01 31.10
CA THR A 251 5.06 16.77 32.25
C THR A 251 5.84 16.30 33.47
N MET A 252 6.63 17.20 34.05
CA MET A 252 7.37 16.92 35.28
C MET A 252 6.45 17.08 36.49
N ASP A 253 6.59 16.19 37.47
CA ASP A 253 5.95 16.36 38.77
C ASP A 253 6.49 17.60 39.49
N ASP A 254 5.72 18.17 40.41
CA ASP A 254 6.05 19.41 41.14
C ASP A 254 7.41 19.36 41.88
N GLY A 255 7.91 18.16 42.19
CA GLY A 255 9.22 17.94 42.83
C GLY A 255 10.42 17.99 41.90
N LEU A 256 10.22 18.11 40.58
CA LEU A 256 11.25 18.14 39.56
C LEU A 256 11.19 19.44 38.76
N ALA A 257 12.26 20.21 38.80
CA ALA A 257 12.40 21.41 37.98
C ALA A 257 13.15 21.09 36.68
N ILE A 258 12.61 21.53 35.54
CA ILE A 258 13.30 21.48 34.24
C ILE A 258 14.45 22.50 34.27
N GLN A 259 15.63 22.06 33.81
CA GLN A 259 16.77 22.93 33.53
C GLN A 259 16.89 23.25 32.04
#